data_AF-A0A840UL19-F1
#
_entry.id   AF-A0A840UL19-F1
#
_cell.length_a   1.000
_cell.length_b   1.000
_cell.length_c   1.000
_cell.angle_alpha   90.00
_cell.angle_beta   90.00
_cell.angle_gamma   90.00
#
_symmetry.space_group_name_H-M   'P 1'
#
loop_
_entity.id
_entity.type
_entity.pdbx_description
1 polymer ?
#
loop_
_entity_poly.entity_id
_entity_poly.type
_entity_poly.pdbx_seq_one_letter_code
_entity_poly.pdbx_strand_id
1 'polypeptide(L)'
;MAVVLTVMALAGCASAPPWPEDPAGPADTVVQSDADVLVPDVPFYPQEKYQCGPAALATVLNTQGLNTSPEELKDKVYIPGREGSLQVELVATARDYGMLVYPLEPEVDNILAEVSAGNPVLVMQNLGLDWWPQWHFAVVVGYNHDAQTLILNTDTREHYAMAYDVFHATWNRAERWAVVALPPSELPATAQPVAFLRSAHDLETTRHYGDALTAYQAAEQRWPDTPTPLLAQGNLEYSLANTDRALGHFTRLVDRFRDYAPGWNNLAHALDSVGCQDGAQKALSCAMELAPNTFDDEDFSRSTPGMQSCPPVPECPVAPGEGDTN
;
A
#
# COMPACT_ATOMS: atom_id res chain seq x y z
N MET A 1 -25.69 51.13 41.64
CA MET A 1 -24.77 50.14 41.05
C MET A 1 -25.29 49.79 39.67
N ALA A 2 -24.70 50.36 38.63
CA ALA A 2 -25.04 50.06 37.24
C ALA A 2 -24.11 48.94 36.76
N VAL A 3 -24.67 47.83 36.27
CA VAL A 3 -23.92 46.78 35.58
C VAL A 3 -24.08 47.05 34.09
N VAL A 4 -23.00 47.49 33.45
CA VAL A 4 -22.90 47.65 32.00
C VAL A 4 -22.38 46.33 31.42
N LEU A 5 -23.27 45.58 30.76
CA LEU A 5 -22.90 44.45 29.92
C LEU A 5 -22.43 44.98 28.57
N THR A 6 -21.13 44.88 28.31
CA THR A 6 -20.52 45.27 27.04
C THR A 6 -20.55 44.05 26.13
N VAL A 7 -21.44 44.05 25.13
CA VAL A 7 -21.42 43.07 24.02
C VAL A 7 -20.41 43.58 23.00
N MET A 8 -19.25 42.95 22.90
CA MET A 8 -18.33 43.18 21.78
C MET A 8 -18.89 42.49 20.53
N ALA A 9 -19.35 43.27 19.57
CA ALA A 9 -19.64 42.80 18.23
C ALA A 9 -18.31 42.61 17.48
N LEU A 10 -17.91 41.35 17.26
CA LEU A 10 -16.85 41.00 16.32
C LEU A 10 -17.40 41.12 14.89
N ALA A 11 -17.42 42.35 14.36
CA ALA A 11 -17.58 42.58 12.94
C ALA A 11 -16.23 42.34 12.24
N GLY A 12 -15.81 41.07 12.19
CA GLY A 12 -14.75 40.64 11.29
C GLY A 12 -15.36 40.35 9.93
N CYS A 13 -15.02 41.13 8.91
CA CYS A 13 -15.26 40.74 7.52
C CYS A 13 -14.32 39.59 7.18
N ALA A 14 -14.65 38.38 7.63
CA ALA A 14 -14.13 37.17 7.02
C ALA A 14 -14.88 37.00 5.70
N SER A 15 -14.23 37.33 4.58
CA SER A 15 -14.66 36.84 3.27
C SER A 15 -14.51 35.32 3.30
N ALA A 16 -15.58 34.64 3.72
CA ALA A 16 -15.68 33.20 3.56
C ALA A 16 -15.63 32.89 2.05
N PRO A 17 -14.85 31.89 1.61
CA PRO A 17 -14.97 31.40 0.24
C PRO A 17 -16.42 30.98 -0.01
N PRO A 18 -16.98 31.24 -1.21
CA PRO A 18 -18.35 30.88 -1.51
C PRO A 18 -18.54 29.37 -1.31
N TRP A 19 -19.47 29.04 -0.41
CA TRP A 19 -19.93 27.69 -0.11
C TRP A 19 -20.68 27.13 -1.34
N PRO A 20 -20.43 25.89 -1.78
CA PRO A 20 -21.05 25.38 -3.00
C PRO A 20 -22.47 24.88 -2.71
N GLU A 21 -23.46 25.76 -2.81
CA GLU A 21 -24.88 25.40 -2.81
C GLU A 21 -25.61 25.72 -4.13
N ASP A 22 -24.89 26.08 -5.20
CA ASP A 22 -25.50 26.27 -6.52
C ASP A 22 -24.93 25.28 -7.56
N PRO A 23 -25.75 24.36 -8.10
CA PRO A 23 -25.43 23.56 -9.29
C PRO A 23 -25.36 24.39 -10.58
N ALA A 24 -25.53 25.72 -10.49
CA ALA A 24 -25.53 26.65 -11.60
C ALA A 24 -24.76 27.93 -11.25
N GLY A 25 -23.49 27.78 -10.86
CA GLY A 25 -22.50 28.86 -11.01
C GLY A 25 -22.28 29.20 -12.50
N PRO A 26 -21.70 30.38 -12.84
CA PRO A 26 -21.69 30.87 -14.22
C PRO A 26 -21.05 29.84 -15.14
N ALA A 27 -21.89 29.29 -16.02
CA ALA A 27 -21.61 28.42 -17.17
C ALA A 27 -20.21 27.81 -17.20
N ASP A 28 -20.13 26.50 -16.98
CA ASP A 28 -19.37 25.56 -17.81
C ASP A 28 -18.22 26.18 -18.62
N THR A 29 -17.24 26.75 -17.93
CA THR A 29 -15.87 26.62 -18.43
C THR A 29 -15.42 25.26 -17.93
N VAL A 30 -15.82 24.22 -18.69
CA VAL A 30 -14.89 23.15 -19.00
C VAL A 30 -13.68 23.87 -19.59
N VAL A 31 -12.77 24.31 -18.71
CA VAL A 31 -11.40 24.58 -19.10
C VAL A 31 -10.99 23.22 -19.64
N GLN A 32 -10.88 23.11 -20.97
CA GLN A 32 -10.13 22.01 -21.59
C GLN A 32 -8.90 21.87 -20.70
N SER A 33 -8.76 20.77 -19.98
CA SER A 33 -7.78 20.71 -18.91
C SER A 33 -6.43 21.03 -19.55
N ASP A 34 -5.87 22.20 -19.26
CA ASP A 34 -4.53 22.60 -19.65
C ASP A 34 -3.52 21.76 -18.83
N ALA A 35 -3.82 20.48 -18.57
CA ALA A 35 -2.98 19.60 -17.78
C ALA A 35 -1.66 19.39 -18.52
N ASP A 36 -0.55 19.63 -17.84
CA ASP A 36 0.77 19.29 -18.36
C ASP A 36 0.91 17.77 -18.43
N VAL A 37 0.33 17.10 -17.42
CA VAL A 37 0.27 15.65 -17.30
C VAL A 37 -1.16 15.25 -17.01
N LEU A 38 -1.66 14.31 -17.80
CA LEU A 38 -2.94 13.64 -17.58
C LEU A 38 -2.74 12.16 -17.88
N VAL A 39 -3.14 11.30 -16.94
CA VAL A 39 -3.15 9.85 -17.16
C VAL A 39 -4.18 9.55 -18.26
N PRO A 40 -3.80 8.91 -19.37
CA PRO A 40 -4.73 8.65 -20.46
C PRO A 40 -5.75 7.59 -20.08
N ASP A 41 -6.93 7.67 -20.71
CA ASP A 41 -7.98 6.64 -20.68
C ASP A 41 -8.48 6.24 -19.27
N VAL A 42 -8.36 7.13 -18.28
CA VAL A 42 -8.89 6.90 -16.93
C VAL A 42 -10.42 6.91 -16.95
N PRO A 43 -11.11 5.80 -16.61
CA PRO A 43 -12.56 5.76 -16.65
C PRO A 43 -13.20 6.70 -15.62
N PHE A 44 -14.19 7.48 -16.06
CA PHE A 44 -14.96 8.36 -15.18
C PHE A 44 -16.40 7.88 -14.99
N TYR A 45 -16.83 7.85 -13.74
CA TYR A 45 -18.17 7.44 -13.34
C TYR A 45 -18.87 8.59 -12.60
N PRO A 46 -19.68 9.42 -13.28
CA PRO A 46 -20.39 10.51 -12.63
C PRO A 46 -21.44 9.93 -11.68
N GLN A 47 -21.32 10.22 -10.38
CA GLN A 47 -22.26 9.71 -9.37
C GLN A 47 -22.62 10.79 -8.36
N GLU A 48 -23.89 10.81 -7.97
CA GLU A 48 -24.42 11.70 -6.94
C GLU A 48 -24.23 11.13 -5.52
N LYS A 49 -24.66 11.91 -4.52
CA LYS A 49 -24.52 11.74 -3.07
C LYS A 49 -24.36 10.28 -2.57
N TYR A 50 -23.36 10.08 -1.71
CA TYR A 50 -23.05 8.82 -0.99
C TYR A 50 -22.43 7.68 -1.81
N GLN A 51 -22.01 7.93 -3.06
CA GLN A 51 -21.40 6.92 -3.94
C GLN A 51 -19.97 7.28 -4.41
N CYS A 52 -19.33 8.29 -3.81
CA CYS A 52 -17.98 8.71 -4.18
C CYS A 52 -16.92 7.61 -3.96
N GLY A 53 -17.10 6.75 -2.95
CA GLY A 53 -16.23 5.59 -2.70
C GLY A 53 -16.26 4.55 -3.84
N PRO A 54 -17.42 3.93 -4.14
CA PRO A 54 -17.55 2.96 -5.23
C PRO A 54 -17.10 3.50 -6.58
N ALA A 55 -17.43 4.77 -6.89
CA ALA A 55 -17.02 5.40 -8.15
C ALA A 55 -15.51 5.58 -8.25
N ALA A 56 -14.88 6.14 -7.20
CA ALA A 56 -13.43 6.32 -7.18
C ALA A 56 -12.68 4.97 -7.20
N LEU A 57 -13.21 3.95 -6.53
CA LEU A 57 -12.66 2.60 -6.59
C LEU A 57 -12.78 1.99 -8.00
N ALA A 58 -13.96 2.10 -8.64
CA ALA A 58 -14.15 1.62 -10.01
C ALA A 58 -13.15 2.29 -10.96
N THR A 59 -12.93 3.61 -10.83
CA THR A 59 -11.95 4.34 -11.62
C THR A 59 -10.55 3.75 -11.48
N VAL A 60 -10.04 3.55 -10.25
CA VAL A 60 -8.67 3.02 -10.07
C VAL A 60 -8.56 1.55 -10.48
N LEU A 61 -9.55 0.70 -10.21
CA LEU A 61 -9.53 -0.71 -10.61
C LEU A 61 -9.56 -0.85 -12.14
N ASN A 62 -10.45 -0.12 -12.80
CA ASN A 62 -10.61 -0.25 -14.25
C ASN A 62 -9.48 0.41 -15.04
N THR A 63 -8.77 1.38 -14.45
CA THR A 63 -7.50 1.88 -15.02
C THR A 63 -6.46 0.75 -15.12
N GLN A 64 -6.49 -0.20 -14.19
CA GLN A 64 -5.61 -1.38 -14.19
C GLN A 64 -6.14 -2.53 -15.04
N GLY A 65 -7.13 -2.28 -15.90
CA GLY A 65 -7.68 -3.26 -16.84
C GLY A 65 -8.75 -4.19 -16.27
N LEU A 66 -9.23 -3.94 -15.04
CA LEU A 66 -10.39 -4.65 -14.51
C LEU A 66 -11.68 -4.15 -15.16
N ASN A 67 -12.75 -4.93 -15.04
CA ASN A 67 -14.07 -4.60 -15.58
C ASN A 67 -15.12 -4.63 -14.47
N THR A 68 -15.11 -3.59 -13.63
CA THR A 68 -16.03 -3.39 -12.50
C THR A 68 -16.94 -2.20 -12.75
N SER A 69 -18.02 -2.05 -11.96
CA SER A 69 -18.83 -0.82 -11.97
C SER A 69 -19.10 -0.29 -10.55
N PRO A 70 -19.38 1.01 -10.38
CA PRO A 70 -19.76 1.56 -9.08
C PRO A 70 -20.96 0.83 -8.45
N GLU A 71 -21.92 0.39 -9.26
CA GLU A 71 -23.10 -0.35 -8.81
C GLU A 71 -22.74 -1.72 -8.23
N GLU A 72 -21.80 -2.44 -8.86
CA GLU A 72 -21.29 -3.71 -8.34
C GLU A 72 -20.52 -3.52 -7.03
N LEU A 73 -19.70 -2.47 -6.97
CA LEU A 73 -18.84 -2.20 -5.82
C LEU A 73 -19.61 -1.64 -4.63
N LYS A 74 -20.76 -0.98 -4.86
CA LYS A 74 -21.57 -0.36 -3.82
C LYS A 74 -21.87 -1.31 -2.67
N ASP A 75 -22.32 -2.53 -2.96
CA ASP A 75 -22.70 -3.49 -1.93
C ASP A 75 -21.49 -4.03 -1.13
N LYS A 76 -20.26 -3.81 -1.62
CA LYS A 76 -19.00 -4.19 -0.95
C LYS A 76 -18.42 -3.06 -0.10
N VAL A 77 -18.56 -1.80 -0.53
CA VAL A 77 -17.89 -0.66 0.12
C VAL A 77 -18.82 0.33 0.82
N TYR A 78 -20.13 0.24 0.61
CA TYR A 78 -21.10 1.16 1.19
C TYR A 78 -21.60 0.68 2.54
N ILE A 79 -21.55 1.54 3.55
CA ILE A 79 -22.06 1.27 4.90
C ILE A 79 -23.32 2.11 5.14
N PRO A 80 -24.53 1.51 5.14
CA PRO A 80 -25.79 2.26 5.31
C PRO A 80 -25.85 3.10 6.58
N GLY A 81 -25.35 2.58 7.70
CA GLY A 81 -25.36 3.28 9.00
C GLY A 81 -24.39 4.48 9.09
N ARG A 82 -23.51 4.66 8.08
CA ARG A 82 -22.59 5.80 7.96
C ARG A 82 -22.87 6.66 6.74
N GLU A 83 -23.90 6.31 5.96
CA GLU A 83 -24.25 6.94 4.69
C GLU A 83 -23.02 7.16 3.78
N GLY A 84 -22.11 6.17 3.68
CA GLY A 84 -20.88 6.35 2.89
C GLY A 84 -19.93 5.17 2.93
N SER A 85 -18.75 5.35 2.32
CA SER A 85 -17.66 4.37 2.29
C SER A 85 -16.53 4.77 3.22
N LEU A 86 -15.77 3.77 3.69
CA LEU A 86 -14.57 3.99 4.51
C LEU A 86 -13.31 3.61 3.72
N GLN A 87 -12.18 4.23 4.08
CA GLN A 87 -10.86 3.88 3.54
C GLN A 87 -10.59 2.38 3.63
N VAL A 88 -10.90 1.77 4.78
CA VAL A 88 -10.66 0.35 5.05
C VAL A 88 -11.47 -0.55 4.10
N GLU A 89 -12.72 -0.21 3.81
CA GLU A 89 -13.57 -1.01 2.90
C GLU A 89 -13.09 -0.90 1.46
N LEU A 90 -12.65 0.29 1.02
CA LEU A 90 -12.08 0.50 -0.31
C LEU A 90 -10.80 -0.31 -0.48
N VAL A 91 -9.91 -0.25 0.51
CA VAL A 91 -8.64 -0.99 0.53
C VAL A 91 -8.89 -2.50 0.54
N ALA A 92 -9.79 -2.98 1.40
CA ALA A 92 -10.14 -4.40 1.47
C ALA A 92 -10.78 -4.89 0.15
N THR A 93 -11.70 -4.12 -0.41
CA THR A 93 -12.33 -4.46 -1.68
C THR A 93 -11.32 -4.48 -2.82
N ALA A 94 -10.42 -3.50 -2.92
CA ALA A 94 -9.37 -3.52 -3.94
C ALA A 94 -8.51 -4.81 -3.87
N ARG A 95 -8.17 -5.27 -2.65
CA ARG A 95 -7.45 -6.53 -2.44
C ARG A 95 -8.27 -7.76 -2.85
N ASP A 96 -9.58 -7.75 -2.60
CA ASP A 96 -10.48 -8.81 -3.08
C ASP A 96 -10.54 -8.91 -4.61
N TYR A 97 -10.18 -7.84 -5.32
CA TYR A 97 -9.98 -7.82 -6.77
C TYR A 97 -8.51 -8.09 -7.17
N GLY A 98 -7.68 -8.59 -6.26
CA GLY A 98 -6.30 -8.99 -6.52
C GLY A 98 -5.29 -7.84 -6.57
N MET A 99 -5.67 -6.64 -6.09
CA MET A 99 -4.81 -5.46 -6.19
C MET A 99 -3.91 -5.28 -4.98
N LEU A 100 -2.64 -4.93 -5.23
CA LEU A 100 -1.77 -4.40 -4.20
C LEU A 100 -2.11 -2.92 -3.97
N VAL A 101 -2.50 -2.59 -2.74
CA VAL A 101 -2.83 -1.21 -2.34
C VAL A 101 -1.66 -0.62 -1.57
N TYR A 102 -1.00 0.39 -2.15
CA TYR A 102 0.19 1.03 -1.60
C TYR A 102 -0.13 2.42 -1.06
N PRO A 103 0.11 2.69 0.25
CA PRO A 103 -0.04 4.01 0.82
C PRO A 103 1.11 4.92 0.40
N LEU A 104 0.79 6.16 0.00
CA LEU A 104 1.79 7.17 -0.31
C LEU A 104 2.24 7.90 0.96
N GLU A 105 3.50 8.31 0.98
CA GLU A 105 3.97 9.29 1.98
C GLU A 105 3.20 10.60 1.80
N PRO A 106 2.86 11.32 2.89
CA PRO A 106 1.83 12.37 2.91
C PRO A 106 2.32 13.72 2.38
N GLU A 107 2.86 13.70 1.16
CA GLU A 107 3.42 14.83 0.41
C GLU A 107 2.85 14.85 -1.00
N VAL A 108 2.54 16.04 -1.51
CA VAL A 108 1.96 16.22 -2.86
C VAL A 108 2.92 15.71 -3.94
N ASP A 109 4.22 15.83 -3.74
CA ASP A 109 5.23 15.36 -4.69
C ASP A 109 5.12 13.85 -4.97
N ASN A 110 4.71 13.04 -3.97
CA ASN A 110 4.46 11.62 -4.19
C ASN A 110 3.21 11.38 -5.05
N ILE A 111 2.17 12.20 -4.90
CA ILE A 111 0.98 12.15 -5.78
C ILE A 111 1.40 12.50 -7.21
N LEU A 112 2.17 13.57 -7.39
CA LEU A 112 2.64 14.00 -8.72
C LEU A 112 3.53 12.94 -9.39
N ALA A 113 4.40 12.29 -8.62
CA ALA A 113 5.27 11.22 -9.12
C ALA A 113 4.47 10.01 -9.62
N GLU A 114 3.47 9.56 -8.87
CA GLU A 114 2.59 8.44 -9.29
C GLU A 114 1.77 8.80 -10.52
N VAL A 115 1.14 9.99 -10.54
CA VAL A 115 0.37 10.47 -11.70
C VAL A 115 1.25 10.58 -12.94
N SER A 116 2.49 11.07 -12.80
CA SER A 116 3.46 11.13 -13.90
C SER A 116 3.89 9.75 -14.40
N ALA A 117 3.83 8.74 -13.55
CA ALA A 117 4.09 7.35 -13.91
C ALA A 117 2.87 6.63 -14.51
N GLY A 118 1.72 7.31 -14.63
CA GLY A 118 0.49 6.74 -15.17
C GLY A 118 -0.43 6.11 -14.12
N ASN A 119 -0.17 6.33 -12.83
CA ASN A 119 -0.94 5.76 -11.73
C ASN A 119 -1.91 6.81 -11.16
N PRO A 120 -3.23 6.70 -11.38
CA PRO A 120 -4.18 7.56 -10.71
C PRO A 120 -4.15 7.34 -9.20
N VAL A 121 -4.21 8.42 -8.43
CA VAL A 121 -4.09 8.36 -6.98
C VAL A 121 -5.45 8.54 -6.34
N LEU A 122 -5.89 7.53 -5.60
CA LEU A 122 -7.10 7.60 -4.79
C LEU A 122 -6.79 8.38 -3.51
N VAL A 123 -7.53 9.46 -3.26
CA VAL A 123 -7.34 10.35 -2.12
C VAL A 123 -8.64 10.53 -1.35
N MET A 124 -8.50 10.89 -0.08
CA MET A 124 -9.61 11.29 0.77
C MET A 124 -9.48 12.75 1.14
N GLN A 125 -10.56 13.51 1.02
CA GLN A 125 -10.62 14.93 1.36
C GLN A 125 -11.73 15.18 2.37
N ASN A 126 -11.56 16.20 3.20
CA ASN A 126 -12.66 16.84 3.91
C ASN A 126 -12.94 18.20 3.24
N LEU A 127 -14.01 18.24 2.44
CA LEU A 127 -14.44 19.45 1.72
C LEU A 127 -15.14 20.45 2.64
N GLY A 128 -15.52 20.03 3.86
CA GLY A 128 -16.13 20.85 4.89
C GLY A 128 -15.09 21.45 5.86
N LEU A 129 -15.58 21.79 7.06
CA LEU A 129 -14.75 22.27 8.16
C LEU A 129 -14.51 21.13 9.17
N ASP A 130 -13.50 21.25 10.02
CA ASP A 130 -13.17 20.18 10.98
C ASP A 130 -14.31 19.88 11.97
N TRP A 131 -15.09 20.89 12.34
CA TRP A 131 -16.25 20.77 13.24
C TRP A 131 -17.55 20.36 12.52
N TRP A 132 -17.54 20.33 11.19
CA TRP A 132 -18.66 19.88 10.36
C TRP A 132 -18.13 19.22 9.07
N PRO A 133 -17.57 18.00 9.18
CA PRO A 133 -16.86 17.38 8.07
C PRO A 133 -17.77 17.00 6.91
N GLN A 134 -17.23 17.04 5.70
CA GLN A 134 -17.80 16.48 4.48
C GLN A 134 -16.73 15.61 3.82
N TRP A 135 -16.78 14.32 4.17
CA TRP A 135 -15.83 13.33 3.70
C TRP A 135 -16.07 12.97 2.24
N HIS A 136 -15.00 12.97 1.46
CA HIS A 136 -15.07 12.83 0.02
C HIS A 136 -13.90 12.02 -0.55
N PHE A 137 -14.20 11.04 -1.40
CA PHE A 137 -13.18 10.34 -2.18
C PHE A 137 -13.09 10.96 -3.57
N ALA A 138 -11.87 11.17 -4.03
CA ALA A 138 -11.57 11.65 -5.37
C ALA A 138 -10.38 10.87 -5.93
N VAL A 139 -10.20 10.93 -7.24
CA VAL A 139 -9.04 10.35 -7.92
C VAL A 139 -8.26 11.48 -8.58
N VAL A 140 -6.99 11.64 -8.22
CA VAL A 140 -6.08 12.57 -8.91
C VAL A 140 -5.59 11.87 -10.17
N VAL A 141 -5.83 12.49 -11.32
CA VAL A 141 -5.57 11.94 -12.66
C VAL A 141 -4.61 12.79 -13.48
N GLY A 142 -4.23 13.97 -12.98
CA GLY A 142 -3.32 14.87 -13.68
C GLY A 142 -2.91 16.08 -12.85
N TYR A 143 -2.09 16.94 -13.44
CA TYR A 143 -1.72 18.24 -12.88
C TYR A 143 -1.28 19.23 -13.96
N ASN A 144 -1.30 20.52 -13.61
CA ASN A 144 -0.60 21.58 -14.31
C ASN A 144 0.37 22.26 -13.33
N HIS A 145 1.64 22.31 -13.68
CA HIS A 145 2.72 22.89 -12.91
C HIS A 145 2.68 24.42 -12.91
N ASP A 146 2.49 25.05 -14.08
CA ASP A 146 2.47 26.50 -14.25
C ASP A 146 1.30 27.17 -13.48
N ALA A 147 0.13 26.53 -13.52
CA ALA A 147 -1.08 26.95 -12.83
C ALA A 147 -1.16 26.45 -11.38
N GLN A 148 -0.26 25.56 -10.97
CA GLN A 148 -0.26 24.90 -9.65
C GLN A 148 -1.61 24.25 -9.32
N THR A 149 -2.13 23.44 -10.23
CA THR A 149 -3.41 22.74 -10.08
C THR A 149 -3.25 21.23 -10.20
N LEU A 150 -4.01 20.49 -9.38
CA LEU A 150 -4.25 19.07 -9.57
C LEU A 150 -5.53 18.90 -10.37
N ILE A 151 -5.57 17.88 -11.23
CA ILE A 151 -6.72 17.50 -12.01
C ILE A 151 -7.35 16.26 -11.36
N LEU A 152 -8.61 16.37 -10.94
CA LEU A 152 -9.31 15.32 -10.21
C LEU A 152 -10.55 14.84 -10.96
N ASN A 153 -10.80 13.55 -10.91
CA ASN A 153 -12.12 12.97 -11.14
C ASN A 153 -12.86 12.92 -9.80
N THR A 154 -13.95 13.67 -9.67
CA THR A 154 -14.62 13.96 -8.40
C THR A 154 -16.11 14.22 -8.56
N ASP A 155 -16.95 13.61 -7.72
CA ASP A 155 -18.42 13.75 -7.80
C ASP A 155 -18.95 13.45 -9.22
N THR A 156 -19.64 14.42 -9.82
CA THR A 156 -20.12 14.44 -11.21
C THR A 156 -19.19 15.22 -12.15
N ARG A 157 -17.99 15.62 -11.69
CA ARG A 157 -17.01 16.42 -12.43
C ARG A 157 -15.80 15.58 -12.84
N GLU A 158 -15.63 15.44 -14.14
CA GLU A 158 -14.43 14.87 -14.75
C GLU A 158 -13.37 15.97 -14.94
N HIS A 159 -12.09 15.62 -14.75
CA HIS A 159 -10.96 16.54 -14.96
C HIS A 159 -11.10 17.90 -14.26
N TYR A 160 -11.65 17.91 -13.05
CA TYR A 160 -11.80 19.11 -12.24
C TYR A 160 -10.44 19.64 -11.80
N ALA A 161 -10.08 20.84 -12.28
CA ALA A 161 -8.86 21.52 -11.85
C ALA A 161 -9.04 22.17 -10.46
N MET A 162 -8.25 21.73 -9.49
CA MET A 162 -8.21 22.25 -8.13
C MET A 162 -6.83 22.83 -7.82
N ALA A 163 -6.76 24.06 -7.33
CA ALA A 163 -5.49 24.67 -6.91
C ALA A 163 -4.83 23.88 -5.78
N TYR A 164 -3.49 23.80 -5.79
CA TYR A 164 -2.71 23.02 -4.84
C TYR A 164 -2.96 23.40 -3.38
N ASP A 165 -3.12 24.70 -3.10
CA ASP A 165 -3.39 25.21 -1.76
C ASP A 165 -4.76 24.75 -1.23
N VAL A 166 -5.78 24.80 -2.09
CA VAL A 166 -7.13 24.31 -1.80
C VAL A 166 -7.11 22.79 -1.57
N PHE A 167 -6.46 22.05 -2.48
CA PHE A 167 -6.31 20.60 -2.35
C PHE A 167 -5.58 20.22 -1.05
N HIS A 168 -4.44 20.85 -0.78
CA HIS A 168 -3.64 20.56 0.39
C HIS A 168 -4.43 20.87 1.69
N ALA A 169 -5.22 21.94 1.71
CA ALA A 169 -6.06 22.26 2.86
C ALA A 169 -7.15 21.20 3.13
N THR A 170 -7.86 20.72 2.09
CA THR A 170 -8.92 19.70 2.26
C THR A 170 -8.36 18.30 2.51
N TRP A 171 -7.20 17.98 1.93
CA TRP A 171 -6.48 16.72 2.12
C TRP A 171 -5.85 16.62 3.52
N ASN A 172 -5.30 17.73 4.04
CA ASN A 172 -4.71 17.76 5.38
C ASN A 172 -5.74 17.47 6.49
N ARG A 173 -6.99 17.89 6.31
CA ARG A 173 -8.10 17.57 7.23
C ARG A 173 -8.50 16.09 7.21
N ALA A 174 -8.11 15.36 6.17
CA ALA A 174 -8.30 13.93 6.02
C ALA A 174 -7.01 13.14 6.27
N GLU A 175 -6.12 13.70 7.11
CA GLU A 175 -4.84 13.09 7.50
C GLU A 175 -3.93 12.75 6.31
N ARG A 176 -4.13 13.44 5.18
CA ARG A 176 -3.38 13.27 3.94
C ARG A 176 -3.38 11.82 3.44
N TRP A 177 -4.51 11.14 3.60
CA TRP A 177 -4.65 9.78 3.10
C TRP A 177 -4.63 9.75 1.56
N ALA A 178 -3.72 8.96 1.00
CA ALA A 178 -3.57 8.73 -0.43
C ALA A 178 -3.02 7.33 -0.68
N VAL A 179 -3.57 6.65 -1.69
CA VAL A 179 -3.13 5.30 -2.09
C VAL A 179 -3.12 5.17 -3.61
N VAL A 180 -2.25 4.28 -4.12
CA VAL A 180 -2.38 3.71 -5.46
C VAL A 180 -2.77 2.24 -5.34
N ALA A 181 -3.52 1.74 -6.31
CA ALA A 181 -3.88 0.33 -6.43
C ALA A 181 -3.30 -0.19 -7.75
N LEU A 182 -2.40 -1.18 -7.66
CA LEU A 182 -1.66 -1.71 -8.80
C LEU A 182 -1.72 -3.24 -8.83
N PRO A 183 -1.55 -3.86 -10.01
CA PRO A 183 -1.35 -5.30 -10.09
C PRO A 183 -0.16 -5.70 -9.21
N PRO A 184 -0.20 -6.87 -8.54
CA PRO A 184 0.87 -7.28 -7.61
C PRO A 184 2.25 -7.42 -8.28
N SER A 185 2.30 -7.60 -9.60
CA SER A 185 3.54 -7.66 -10.37
C SER A 185 4.21 -6.30 -10.61
N GLU A 186 3.51 -5.20 -10.30
CA GLU A 186 3.97 -3.84 -10.56
C GLU A 186 4.35 -3.13 -9.27
N LEU A 187 5.24 -2.14 -9.40
CA LEU A 187 5.66 -1.31 -8.28
C LEU A 187 5.19 0.14 -8.49
N PRO A 188 4.68 0.79 -7.43
CA PRO A 188 4.49 2.24 -7.42
C PRO A 188 5.77 2.98 -7.81
N ALA A 189 5.63 4.14 -8.45
CA ALA A 189 6.78 4.99 -8.80
C ALA A 189 7.55 5.46 -7.55
N THR A 190 6.85 5.59 -6.43
CA THR A 190 7.33 6.04 -5.12
C THR A 190 7.64 4.87 -4.17
N ALA A 191 7.68 3.63 -4.69
CA ALA A 191 7.82 2.44 -3.87
C ALA A 191 9.07 2.46 -2.98
N GLN A 192 8.85 2.26 -1.68
CA GLN A 192 9.90 2.01 -0.69
C GLN A 192 9.86 0.54 -0.22
N PRO A 193 11.01 -0.11 0.02
CA PRO A 193 11.07 -1.56 0.29
C PRO A 193 10.13 -2.00 1.42
N VAL A 194 10.19 -1.31 2.56
CA VAL A 194 9.40 -1.69 3.75
C VAL A 194 7.91 -1.44 3.54
N ALA A 195 7.52 -0.31 2.95
CA ALA A 195 6.13 0.02 2.71
C ALA A 195 5.50 -0.94 1.69
N PHE A 196 6.22 -1.26 0.61
CA PHE A 196 5.76 -2.20 -0.41
C PHE A 196 5.59 -3.61 0.15
N LEU A 197 6.57 -4.09 0.93
CA LEU A 197 6.48 -5.41 1.57
C LEU A 197 5.33 -5.50 2.58
N ARG A 198 4.98 -4.41 3.27
CA ARG A 198 3.76 -4.35 4.10
C ARG A 198 2.49 -4.49 3.25
N SER A 199 2.39 -3.77 2.13
CA SER A 199 1.27 -3.91 1.20
C SER A 199 1.15 -5.33 0.61
N ALA A 200 2.29 -5.98 0.33
CA ALA A 200 2.31 -7.38 -0.10
C ALA A 200 1.88 -8.34 1.02
N HIS A 201 2.32 -8.09 2.26
CA HIS A 201 1.89 -8.88 3.42
C HIS A 201 0.40 -8.70 3.75
N ASP A 202 -0.18 -7.55 3.43
CA ASP A 202 -1.62 -7.36 3.57
C ASP A 202 -2.43 -8.28 2.64
N LEU A 203 -1.93 -8.57 1.43
CA LEU A 203 -2.51 -9.60 0.54
C LEU A 203 -2.38 -11.00 1.16
N GLU A 204 -1.22 -11.30 1.74
CA GLU A 204 -0.96 -12.58 2.41
C GLU A 204 -1.92 -12.82 3.59
N THR A 205 -2.04 -11.85 4.50
CA THR A 205 -2.90 -11.97 5.69
C THR A 205 -4.40 -12.03 5.36
N THR A 206 -4.78 -11.53 4.18
CA THR A 206 -6.15 -11.63 3.64
C THR A 206 -6.34 -12.83 2.71
N ARG A 207 -5.36 -13.75 2.67
CA ARG A 207 -5.38 -15.04 1.95
C ARG A 207 -5.32 -14.95 0.44
N HIS A 208 -4.93 -13.80 -0.12
CA HIS A 208 -4.61 -13.62 -1.53
C HIS A 208 -3.17 -14.07 -1.79
N TYR A 209 -2.89 -15.34 -1.51
CA TYR A 209 -1.52 -15.87 -1.45
C TYR A 209 -0.78 -15.81 -2.79
N GLY A 210 -1.49 -16.03 -3.91
CA GLY A 210 -0.90 -15.94 -5.25
C GLY A 210 -0.45 -14.52 -5.60
N ASP A 211 -1.28 -13.53 -5.23
CA ASP A 211 -0.99 -12.11 -5.43
C ASP A 211 0.15 -11.65 -4.51
N ALA A 212 0.14 -12.08 -3.24
CA ALA A 212 1.23 -11.83 -2.31
C ALA A 212 2.57 -12.39 -2.81
N LEU A 213 2.58 -13.63 -3.31
CA LEU A 213 3.79 -14.24 -3.88
C LEU A 213 4.29 -13.46 -5.10
N THR A 214 3.38 -13.03 -5.98
CA THR A 214 3.70 -12.19 -7.14
C THR A 214 4.33 -10.86 -6.71
N ALA A 215 3.77 -10.21 -5.68
CA ALA A 215 4.33 -8.99 -5.11
C ALA A 215 5.71 -9.20 -4.49
N TYR A 216 5.92 -10.27 -3.72
CA TYR A 216 7.24 -10.58 -3.18
C TYR A 216 8.27 -10.87 -4.28
N GLN A 217 7.87 -11.45 -5.41
CA GLN A 217 8.74 -11.65 -6.58
C GLN A 217 9.10 -10.32 -7.26
N ALA A 218 8.13 -9.41 -7.41
CA ALA A 218 8.40 -8.06 -7.91
C ALA A 218 9.34 -7.29 -6.99
N ALA A 219 9.14 -7.39 -5.66
CA ALA A 219 10.03 -6.78 -4.67
C ALA A 219 11.46 -7.34 -4.72
N GLU A 220 11.62 -8.67 -4.88
CA GLU A 220 12.93 -9.30 -5.03
C GLU A 220 13.69 -8.78 -6.26
N GLN A 221 12.98 -8.62 -7.39
CA GLN A 221 13.58 -8.07 -8.61
C GLN A 221 13.98 -6.59 -8.44
N ARG A 222 13.15 -5.79 -7.75
CA ARG A 222 13.39 -4.37 -7.55
C ARG A 222 14.50 -4.07 -6.55
N TRP A 223 14.56 -4.83 -5.46
CA TRP A 223 15.51 -4.66 -4.36
C TRP A 223 16.32 -5.94 -4.17
N PRO A 224 17.18 -6.26 -5.15
CA PRO A 224 17.94 -7.50 -5.15
C PRO A 224 18.73 -7.67 -3.85
N ASP A 225 19.29 -6.60 -3.30
CA ASP A 225 20.16 -6.67 -2.11
C ASP A 225 19.40 -6.61 -0.77
N THR A 226 18.09 -6.84 -0.79
CA THR A 226 17.27 -6.99 0.43
C THR A 226 16.93 -8.46 0.66
N PRO A 227 17.18 -9.03 1.86
CA PRO A 227 16.86 -10.42 2.15
C PRO A 227 15.34 -10.69 2.33
N THR A 228 14.59 -9.68 2.78
CA THR A 228 13.20 -9.81 3.21
C THR A 228 12.24 -10.35 2.14
N PRO A 229 12.31 -9.96 0.84
CA PRO A 229 11.45 -10.56 -0.19
C PRO A 229 11.61 -12.07 -0.31
N LEU A 230 12.86 -12.59 -0.30
CA LEU A 230 13.12 -14.03 -0.34
C LEU A 230 12.63 -14.74 0.93
N LEU A 231 12.84 -14.12 2.09
CA LEU A 231 12.32 -14.62 3.35
C LEU A 231 10.78 -14.73 3.32
N ALA A 232 10.10 -13.69 2.83
CA ALA A 232 8.65 -13.65 2.74
C ALA A 232 8.08 -14.72 1.78
N GLN A 233 8.71 -14.91 0.61
CA GLN A 233 8.35 -16.00 -0.31
C GLN A 233 8.49 -17.37 0.37
N GLY A 234 9.62 -17.61 1.05
CA GLY A 234 9.87 -18.87 1.75
C GLY A 234 8.87 -19.12 2.89
N ASN A 235 8.59 -18.10 3.71
CA ASN A 235 7.64 -18.19 4.82
C ASN A 235 6.22 -18.47 4.34
N LEU A 236 5.79 -17.80 3.26
CA LEU A 236 4.48 -18.04 2.65
C LEU A 236 4.37 -19.48 2.15
N GLU A 237 5.32 -19.95 1.33
CA GLU A 237 5.33 -21.33 0.82
C GLU A 237 5.36 -22.35 1.97
N TYR A 238 6.13 -22.08 3.02
CA TYR A 238 6.19 -22.94 4.21
C TYR A 238 4.84 -23.01 4.93
N SER A 239 4.16 -21.87 5.12
CA SER A 239 2.83 -21.80 5.73
C SER A 239 1.75 -22.55 4.94
N LEU A 240 1.94 -22.65 3.62
CA LEU A 240 1.06 -23.38 2.69
C LEU A 240 1.45 -24.87 2.56
N ALA A 241 2.41 -25.34 3.35
CA ALA A 241 2.97 -26.69 3.30
C ALA A 241 3.61 -27.07 1.94
N ASN A 242 4.01 -26.08 1.14
CA ASN A 242 4.79 -26.27 -0.09
C ASN A 242 6.29 -26.34 0.25
N THR A 243 6.66 -27.30 1.10
CA THR A 243 7.97 -27.31 1.74
C THR A 243 9.15 -27.37 0.77
N ASP A 244 9.01 -28.06 -0.37
CA ASP A 244 10.05 -28.08 -1.41
C ASP A 244 10.35 -26.67 -1.96
N ARG A 245 9.31 -25.85 -2.16
CA ARG A 245 9.47 -24.45 -2.61
C ARG A 245 10.08 -23.60 -1.52
N ALA A 246 9.59 -23.75 -0.28
CA ALA A 246 10.12 -23.04 0.89
C ALA A 246 11.62 -23.30 1.08
N LEU A 247 12.04 -24.57 1.03
CA LEU A 247 13.45 -24.97 1.07
C LEU A 247 14.26 -24.30 -0.05
N GLY A 248 13.72 -24.23 -1.27
CA GLY A 248 14.35 -23.51 -2.38
C GLY A 248 14.57 -22.02 -2.08
N HIS A 249 13.57 -21.32 -1.54
CA HIS A 249 13.68 -19.90 -1.17
C HIS A 249 14.67 -19.68 -0.02
N PHE A 250 14.59 -20.47 1.05
CA PHE A 250 15.50 -20.33 2.19
C PHE A 250 16.94 -20.70 1.84
N THR A 251 17.17 -21.70 0.99
CA THR A 251 18.52 -22.04 0.49
C THR A 251 19.09 -20.86 -0.30
N ARG A 252 18.34 -20.30 -1.26
CA ARG A 252 18.76 -19.10 -2.00
C ARG A 252 19.02 -17.90 -1.09
N LEU A 253 18.22 -17.73 -0.05
CA LEU A 253 18.37 -16.67 0.94
C LEU A 253 19.71 -16.80 1.68
N VAL A 254 20.01 -17.98 2.25
CA VAL A 254 21.27 -18.18 2.99
C VAL A 254 22.50 -18.21 2.09
N ASP A 255 22.37 -18.62 0.82
CA ASP A 255 23.46 -18.56 -0.15
C ASP A 255 23.85 -17.11 -0.47
N ARG A 256 22.85 -16.24 -0.60
CA ARG A 256 23.03 -14.84 -1.01
C ARG A 256 23.34 -13.90 0.16
N PHE A 257 22.66 -14.10 1.28
CA PHE A 257 22.71 -13.26 2.46
C PHE A 257 23.22 -14.09 3.63
N ARG A 258 24.49 -14.50 3.53
CA ARG A 258 25.08 -15.50 4.43
C ARG A 258 25.07 -15.06 5.90
N ASP A 259 25.17 -13.77 6.17
CA ASP A 259 25.14 -13.17 7.51
C ASP A 259 23.72 -12.89 8.04
N TYR A 260 22.68 -13.18 7.27
CA TYR A 260 21.30 -12.95 7.67
C TYR A 260 20.73 -14.11 8.49
N ALA A 261 20.92 -14.05 9.80
CA ALA A 261 20.53 -15.09 10.76
C ALA A 261 19.07 -15.60 10.64
N PRO A 262 18.04 -14.76 10.41
CA PRO A 262 16.68 -15.25 10.22
C PRO A 262 16.51 -16.21 9.04
N GLY A 263 17.32 -16.07 7.97
CA GLY A 263 17.29 -17.00 6.84
C GLY A 263 17.71 -18.42 7.25
N TRP A 264 18.76 -18.52 8.06
CA TRP A 264 19.25 -19.80 8.59
C TRP A 264 18.27 -20.47 9.53
N ASN A 265 17.63 -19.69 10.42
CA ASN A 265 16.59 -20.21 11.31
C ASN A 265 15.41 -20.79 10.52
N ASN A 266 14.93 -20.08 9.50
CA ASN A 266 13.82 -20.57 8.68
C ASN A 266 14.22 -21.79 7.81
N LEU A 267 15.45 -21.83 7.31
CA LEU A 267 15.99 -23.04 6.65
C LEU A 267 16.01 -24.25 7.62
N ALA A 268 16.40 -24.04 8.87
CA ALA A 268 16.44 -25.09 9.88
C ALA A 268 15.07 -25.72 10.11
N HIS A 269 14.04 -24.90 10.36
CA HIS A 269 12.67 -25.39 10.55
C HIS A 269 12.11 -26.08 9.29
N ALA A 270 12.42 -25.56 8.10
CA ALA A 270 12.00 -26.18 6.86
C ALA A 270 12.63 -27.57 6.66
N LEU A 271 13.92 -27.72 6.98
CA LEU A 271 14.64 -29.00 6.94
C LEU A 271 14.10 -30.01 7.96
N ASP A 272 13.84 -29.56 9.18
CA ASP A 272 13.26 -30.40 10.23
C ASP A 272 11.90 -30.97 9.81
N SER A 273 11.04 -30.14 9.20
CA SER A 273 9.71 -30.55 8.74
C SER A 273 9.71 -31.69 7.71
N VAL A 274 10.82 -31.89 6.99
CA VAL A 274 11.02 -32.99 6.02
C VAL A 274 11.92 -34.11 6.56
N GLY A 275 12.26 -34.08 7.85
CA GLY A 275 13.08 -35.09 8.53
C GLY A 275 14.58 -34.99 8.23
N CYS A 276 15.07 -33.84 7.78
CA CYS A 276 16.48 -33.59 7.48
C CYS A 276 17.23 -33.01 8.70
N GLN A 277 17.27 -33.79 9.77
CA GLN A 277 17.73 -33.39 11.11
C GLN A 277 19.17 -32.86 11.12
N ASP A 278 20.11 -33.56 10.47
CA ASP A 278 21.52 -33.13 10.41
C ASP A 278 21.68 -31.76 9.74
N GLY A 279 20.86 -31.49 8.71
CA GLY A 279 20.83 -30.20 8.04
C GLY A 279 20.19 -29.13 8.91
N ALA A 280 19.06 -29.46 9.55
CA ALA A 280 18.34 -28.55 10.44
C ALA A 280 19.23 -28.07 11.59
N GLN A 281 19.94 -28.98 12.26
CA GLN A 281 20.86 -28.64 13.34
C GLN A 281 22.00 -27.73 12.89
N LYS A 282 22.59 -28.01 11.71
CA LYS A 282 23.65 -27.17 11.13
C LYS A 282 23.16 -25.75 10.85
N ALA A 283 21.98 -25.63 10.24
CA ALA A 283 21.40 -24.33 9.93
C ALA A 283 21.03 -23.53 11.20
N LEU A 284 20.42 -24.17 12.20
CA LEU A 284 20.10 -23.50 13.47
C LEU A 284 21.35 -23.06 14.22
N SER A 285 22.37 -23.92 14.27
CA SER A 285 23.66 -23.56 14.90
C SER A 285 24.25 -22.31 14.26
N CYS A 286 24.19 -22.20 12.92
CA CYS A 286 24.63 -20.99 12.23
C CYS A 286 23.78 -19.75 12.55
N ALA A 287 22.45 -19.90 12.62
CA ALA A 287 21.58 -18.79 13.02
C ALA A 287 21.93 -18.26 14.42
N MET A 288 22.21 -19.15 15.36
CA MET A 288 22.61 -18.81 16.74
C MET A 288 24.02 -18.22 16.83
N GLU A 289 24.96 -18.65 15.98
CA GLU A 289 26.29 -18.06 15.87
C GLU A 289 26.23 -16.61 15.34
N LEU A 290 25.38 -16.36 14.34
CA LEU A 290 25.19 -15.04 13.73
C LEU A 290 24.40 -14.08 14.62
N ALA A 291 23.46 -14.59 15.42
CA ALA A 291 22.65 -13.80 16.34
C ALA A 291 22.52 -14.48 17.73
N PRO A 292 23.60 -14.50 18.53
CA PRO A 292 23.58 -15.06 19.87
C PRO A 292 22.54 -14.31 20.70
N ASN A 293 21.58 -15.02 21.30
CA ASN A 293 20.42 -14.49 22.04
C ASN A 293 19.15 -14.12 21.23
N THR A 294 19.09 -14.39 19.92
CA THR A 294 17.85 -14.20 19.13
C THR A 294 17.04 -15.47 18.97
N PHE A 295 17.71 -16.62 18.85
CA PHE A 295 17.08 -17.92 18.64
C PHE A 295 17.40 -18.85 19.80
N ASP A 296 16.39 -19.59 20.25
CA ASP A 296 16.55 -20.63 21.26
C ASP A 296 17.10 -21.91 20.60
N ASP A 297 17.82 -22.71 21.39
CA ASP A 297 18.22 -24.05 20.96
C ASP A 297 16.97 -24.95 20.88
N GLU A 298 16.80 -25.63 19.76
CA GLU A 298 15.62 -26.47 19.46
C GLU A 298 16.07 -27.91 19.23
N ASP A 299 15.35 -28.85 19.84
CA ASP A 299 15.63 -30.28 19.70
C ASP A 299 14.91 -30.88 18.49
N PHE A 300 15.63 -30.97 17.36
CA PHE A 300 15.15 -31.58 16.12
C PHE A 300 15.19 -33.13 16.12
N SER A 301 15.39 -33.80 17.26
CA SER A 301 15.50 -35.26 17.33
C SER A 301 14.19 -36.03 17.11
N ARG A 302 13.05 -35.35 16.93
CA ARG A 302 11.74 -36.02 16.76
C ARG A 302 11.59 -36.66 15.38
N SER A 303 11.12 -37.91 15.41
CA SER A 303 11.21 -38.87 14.30
C SER A 303 10.03 -38.72 13.34
N THR A 304 10.15 -37.82 12.36
CA THR A 304 9.29 -37.84 11.17
C THR A 304 9.93 -38.78 10.14
N PRO A 305 9.19 -39.63 9.41
CA PRO A 305 9.75 -40.39 8.30
C PRO A 305 10.34 -39.42 7.27
N GLY A 306 11.67 -39.36 7.22
CA GLY A 306 12.40 -38.33 6.49
C GLY A 306 12.37 -38.53 4.98
N MET A 307 12.57 -37.42 4.27
CA MET A 307 12.87 -37.40 2.84
C MET A 307 14.10 -38.29 2.55
N GLN A 308 14.08 -39.02 1.43
CA GLN A 308 15.19 -39.94 1.07
C GLN A 308 16.49 -39.19 0.72
N SER A 309 16.43 -37.90 0.40
CA SER A 309 17.58 -37.07 0.05
C SER A 309 17.39 -35.66 0.60
N CYS A 310 18.23 -35.30 1.57
CA CYS A 310 18.21 -33.96 2.16
C CYS A 310 18.99 -32.95 1.30
N PRO A 311 18.48 -31.72 1.12
CA PRO A 311 19.22 -30.70 0.40
C PRO A 311 20.48 -30.31 1.19
N PRO A 312 21.58 -29.95 0.51
CA PRO A 312 22.81 -29.55 1.19
C PRO A 312 22.60 -28.23 1.91
N VAL A 313 23.16 -28.12 3.11
CA VAL A 313 23.21 -26.87 3.88
C VAL A 313 24.57 -26.21 3.62
N PRO A 314 24.61 -24.94 3.17
CA PRO A 314 25.86 -24.23 2.98
C PRO A 314 26.66 -24.12 4.29
N GLU A 315 27.97 -23.92 4.20
CA GLU A 315 28.78 -23.68 5.40
C GLU A 315 28.36 -22.36 6.07
N CYS A 316 28.37 -22.30 7.40
CA CYS A 316 28.14 -21.05 8.10
C CYS A 316 29.28 -20.07 7.78
N PRO A 317 29.01 -18.79 7.46
CA PRO A 317 30.09 -17.82 7.33
C PRO A 317 30.79 -17.66 8.69
N VAL A 318 32.11 -17.49 8.65
CA VAL A 318 32.86 -17.13 9.85
C VAL A 318 32.35 -15.77 10.31
N ALA A 319 31.87 -15.67 11.55
CA ALA A 319 31.48 -14.38 12.13
C ALA A 319 32.64 -13.38 11.93
N PRO A 320 32.37 -12.13 11.49
CA PRO A 320 33.42 -11.13 11.40
C PRO A 320 34.06 -11.03 12.78
N GLY A 321 35.32 -11.44 12.88
CA GLY A 321 36.04 -11.36 14.14
C GLY A 321 36.00 -9.93 14.66
N GLU A 322 35.84 -9.76 15.96
CA GLU A 322 36.15 -8.51 16.65
C GLU A 322 37.64 -8.19 16.41
N GLY A 323 37.98 -7.59 15.28
CA GLY A 323 39.38 -7.42 14.91
C GLY A 323 39.60 -7.17 13.44
N ASP A 324 39.10 -6.04 12.93
CA ASP A 324 39.77 -5.27 11.88
C ASP A 324 39.30 -3.81 11.98
N THR A 325 39.70 -3.17 13.09
CA THR A 325 39.90 -1.72 13.11
C THR A 325 41.39 -1.48 12.95
N ASN A 326 41.78 -1.05 11.77
CA ASN A 326 43.11 -0.49 11.51
C ASN A 326 42.93 0.86 10.83
#